data_AF-R7P9X9-F1
#
_entry.id   AF-R7P9X9-F1
#
_cell.length_a   1.000
_cell.length_b   1.000
_cell.length_c   1.000
_cell.angle_alpha   90.00
_cell.angle_beta   90.00
_cell.angle_gamma   90.00
#
_symmetry.space_group_name_H-M   'P 1'
#
loop_
_entity.id
_entity.type
_entity.pdbx_description
1 polymer ?
#
loop_
_entity_poly.entity_id
_entity_poly.type
_entity_poly.pdbx_seq_one_letter_code
_entity_poly.pdbx_strand_id
1 'polypeptide(L)'
;MNRTQTLLIKAISGKVTCVVDEKTDVITLKVTDQDPLICANMANVVRKELQDFIIEYRTKKAKTELERMQKLQKDAYATYMSKQREYNSTADANLDVVLQSYRSQQTSLENDMQLAYNVYSQLSQQVQLARAKVLERTPAFTTIQNATVPIQPAGPRRTFIVLGFMVVAFILTTVYIIIRK
;
A
#
# COMPACT_ATOMS: atom_id res chain seq x y z
N MET A 1 21.36 13.40 -5.42
CA MET A 1 20.72 13.74 -4.13
C MET A 1 21.62 14.74 -3.42
N ASN A 2 21.18 15.98 -3.22
CA ASN A 2 22.02 17.09 -2.73
C ASN A 2 22.24 17.00 -1.21
N ARG A 3 23.44 17.33 -0.70
CA ARG A 3 23.79 17.23 0.73
C ARG A 3 22.83 17.98 1.65
N THR A 4 22.30 19.12 1.20
CA THR A 4 21.28 19.93 1.89
C THR A 4 19.95 19.20 2.07
N GLN A 5 19.52 18.41 1.07
CA GLN A 5 18.29 17.62 1.17
C GLN A 5 18.44 16.49 2.19
N THR A 6 19.61 15.84 2.24
CA THR A 6 19.89 14.77 3.21
C THR A 6 19.88 15.29 4.65
N LEU A 7 20.38 16.50 4.90
CA LEU A 7 20.34 17.13 6.22
C LEU A 7 18.91 17.49 6.66
N LEU A 8 18.11 18.02 5.73
CA LEU A 8 16.68 18.29 5.96
C LEU A 8 15.90 17.01 6.28
N ILE A 9 16.15 15.91 5.55
CA ILE A 9 15.51 14.62 5.81
C ILE A 9 15.91 14.05 7.17
N LYS A 10 17.19 14.18 7.56
CA LYS A 10 17.65 13.78 8.91
C LYS A 10 16.99 14.61 10.02
N ALA A 11 16.83 15.92 9.81
CA ALA A 11 16.16 16.79 10.77
C ALA A 11 14.66 16.46 10.91
N ILE A 12 13.98 16.13 9.81
CA ILE A 12 12.56 15.74 9.80
C ILE A 12 12.37 14.36 10.42
N SER A 13 13.19 13.37 10.07
CA SER A 13 13.12 12.02 10.66
C SER A 13 13.40 12.01 12.16
N GLY A 14 14.24 12.91 12.68
CA GLY A 14 14.46 13.06 14.13
C GLY A 14 13.24 13.59 14.91
N LYS A 15 12.29 14.25 14.24
CA LYS A 15 11.09 14.83 14.86
C LYS A 15 9.88 13.89 14.85
N VAL A 16 9.95 12.78 14.13
CA VAL A 16 8.86 11.81 13.96
C VAL A 16 9.22 10.52 14.69
N THR A 17 8.43 10.14 15.69
CA THR A 17 8.57 8.87 16.40
C THR A 17 7.38 7.97 16.07
N CYS A 18 7.65 6.77 15.58
CA CYS A 18 6.64 5.76 15.31
C CYS A 18 6.82 4.61 16.30
N VAL A 19 5.75 4.25 17.00
CA VAL A 19 5.71 3.08 17.90
C VAL A 19 4.62 2.16 17.40
N VAL A 20 4.97 0.90 17.13
CA VAL A 20 4.03 -0.13 16.71
C VAL A 20 3.80 -1.07 17.89
N ASP A 21 2.55 -1.22 18.30
CA ASP A 21 2.16 -2.25 19.26
C ASP A 21 1.76 -3.52 18.50
N GLU A 22 2.61 -4.55 18.56
CA GLU A 22 2.40 -5.83 17.87
C GLU A 22 1.21 -6.64 18.41
N LYS A 23 0.73 -6.36 19.62
CA LYS A 23 -0.40 -7.08 20.22
C LYS A 23 -1.75 -6.51 19.80
N THR A 24 -1.81 -5.22 19.54
CA THR A 24 -3.05 -4.52 19.19
C THR A 24 -3.08 -4.03 17.74
N ASP A 25 -2.02 -4.26 16.97
CA ASP A 25 -1.80 -3.71 15.60
C ASP A 25 -1.96 -2.18 15.54
N VAL A 26 -1.75 -1.48 16.68
CA VAL A 26 -1.92 -0.03 16.77
C VAL A 26 -0.60 0.65 16.45
N ILE A 27 -0.64 1.53 15.45
CA ILE A 27 0.50 2.37 15.09
C ILE A 27 0.30 3.75 15.72
N THR A 28 1.18 4.11 16.65
CA THR A 28 1.20 5.43 17.29
C THR A 28 2.25 6.30 16.62
N LEU A 29 1.80 7.34 15.92
CA LEU A 29 2.65 8.36 15.31
C LEU A 29 2.73 9.60 16.22
N LYS A 30 3.94 10.00 16.59
CA LYS A 30 4.20 11.25 17.34
C LYS A 30 5.09 12.17 16.51
N VAL A 31 4.68 13.42 16.35
CA VAL A 31 5.45 14.46 15.66
C VAL A 31 5.65 15.62 16.63
N THR A 32 6.90 16.03 16.82
CA THR A 32 7.25 17.16 17.70
C THR A 32 7.90 18.26 16.89
N ASP A 33 7.25 19.41 16.80
CA ASP A 33 7.78 20.60 16.12
C ASP A 33 7.47 21.88 16.93
N GLN A 34 8.08 23.00 16.54
CA GLN A 34 7.93 24.31 17.18
C GLN A 34 6.55 24.94 16.92
N ASP A 35 6.01 24.74 15.72
CA ASP A 35 4.69 25.23 15.31
C ASP A 35 3.63 24.12 15.44
N PRO A 36 2.57 24.32 16.24
CA PRO A 36 1.45 23.38 16.37
C PRO A 36 0.76 23.03 15.03
N LEU A 37 0.68 23.97 14.10
CA LEU A 37 0.03 23.77 12.80
C LEU A 37 0.88 22.85 11.90
N ILE A 38 2.19 23.07 11.90
CA ILE A 38 3.16 22.23 11.18
C ILE A 38 3.16 20.81 11.77
N CYS A 39 3.04 20.65 13.08
CA CYS A 39 2.92 19.33 13.72
C CYS A 39 1.72 18.54 13.18
N ALA A 40 0.53 19.16 13.16
CA ALA A 40 -0.69 18.50 12.72
C ALA A 40 -0.65 18.15 11.23
N ASN A 41 -0.20 19.07 10.38
CA ASN A 41 -0.06 18.83 8.95
C ASN A 41 0.97 17.75 8.65
N MET A 42 2.13 17.79 9.29
CA MET A 42 3.17 16.78 9.14
C MET A 42 2.68 15.40 9.58
N ALA A 43 2.00 15.30 10.73
CA ALA A 43 1.42 14.06 11.21
C ALA A 43 0.38 13.50 10.22
N ASN A 44 -0.46 14.35 9.62
CA ASN A 44 -1.45 13.93 8.63
C ASN A 44 -0.81 13.43 7.33
N VAL A 45 0.22 14.12 6.83
CA VAL A 45 0.96 13.71 5.62
C VAL A 45 1.67 12.39 5.88
N VAL A 46 2.44 12.28 6.95
CA VAL A 46 3.17 11.04 7.30
C VAL A 46 2.21 9.88 7.52
N ARG A 47 1.07 10.10 8.18
CA ARG A 47 0.02 9.07 8.34
C ARG A 47 -0.47 8.57 6.98
N LYS A 48 -0.77 9.47 6.05
CA LYS A 48 -1.27 9.10 4.71
C LYS A 48 -0.22 8.31 3.93
N GLU A 49 1.01 8.82 3.88
CA GLU A 49 2.11 8.14 3.17
C GLU A 49 2.42 6.77 3.77
N LEU A 50 2.40 6.65 5.10
CA LEU A 50 2.58 5.36 5.79
C LEU A 50 1.42 4.40 5.46
N GLN A 51 0.18 4.89 5.46
CA GLN A 51 -0.99 4.10 5.11
C GLN A 51 -0.88 3.58 3.67
N ASP A 52 -0.60 4.47 2.71
CA ASP A 52 -0.47 4.13 1.30
C ASP A 52 0.68 3.13 1.09
N PHE A 53 1.82 3.33 1.75
CA PHE A 53 2.94 2.39 1.72
C PHE A 53 2.58 1.02 2.28
N ILE A 54 1.88 0.94 3.43
CA ILE A 54 1.47 -0.35 4.02
C ILE A 54 0.45 -1.05 3.12
N ILE A 55 -0.53 -0.32 2.56
CA ILE A 55 -1.48 -0.87 1.59
C ILE A 55 -0.73 -1.44 0.40
N GLU A 56 0.18 -0.66 -0.20
CA GLU A 56 0.97 -1.09 -1.35
C GLU A 56 1.80 -2.32 -0.99
N TYR A 57 2.55 -2.28 0.10
CA TYR A 57 3.40 -3.39 0.53
C TYR A 57 2.61 -4.68 0.76
N ARG A 58 1.47 -4.61 1.47
CA ARG A 58 0.64 -5.79 1.75
C ARG A 58 -0.11 -6.30 0.50
N THR A 59 -0.50 -5.41 -0.41
CA THR A 59 -1.24 -5.80 -1.63
C THR A 59 -0.35 -6.11 -2.82
N LYS A 60 0.94 -5.76 -2.81
CA LYS A 60 1.86 -5.88 -3.95
C LYS A 60 1.86 -7.27 -4.57
N LYS A 61 2.06 -8.31 -3.75
CA LYS A 61 2.10 -9.70 -4.24
C LYS A 61 0.78 -10.11 -4.89
N ALA A 62 -0.34 -9.75 -4.28
CA ALA A 62 -1.67 -10.09 -4.80
C ALA A 62 -1.99 -9.32 -6.10
N LYS A 63 -1.57 -8.06 -6.20
CA LYS A 63 -1.71 -7.25 -7.44
C LYS A 63 -0.87 -7.81 -8.58
N THR A 64 0.40 -8.12 -8.35
CA THR A 64 1.28 -8.71 -9.37
C THR A 64 0.72 -10.06 -9.86
N GLU A 65 0.20 -10.88 -8.95
CA GLU A 65 -0.41 -12.15 -9.31
C GLU A 65 -1.70 -11.98 -10.13
N LEU A 66 -2.53 -10.98 -9.78
CA LEU A 66 -3.70 -10.59 -10.57
C LEU A 66 -3.31 -10.16 -11.99
N GLU A 67 -2.31 -9.28 -12.14
CA GLU A 67 -1.82 -8.81 -13.43
C GLU A 67 -1.30 -9.96 -14.30
N ARG A 68 -0.54 -10.89 -13.69
CA ARG A 68 -0.02 -12.09 -14.37
C ARG A 68 -1.17 -12.96 -14.90
N MET A 69 -2.19 -13.20 -14.09
CA MET A 69 -3.36 -13.98 -14.51
C MET A 69 -4.19 -13.28 -15.58
N GLN A 70 -4.36 -11.96 -15.48
CA GLN A 70 -5.07 -11.17 -16.51
C GLN A 70 -4.35 -11.24 -17.85
N LYS A 71 -3.02 -11.18 -17.86
CA LYS A 71 -2.23 -11.35 -19.08
C LYS A 71 -2.46 -12.75 -19.69
N LEU A 72 -2.37 -13.80 -18.87
CA LEU A 72 -2.58 -15.17 -19.33
C LEU A 72 -4.01 -15.40 -19.86
N GLN A 73 -5.01 -14.81 -19.21
CA GLN A 73 -6.40 -14.83 -19.67
C GLN A 73 -6.54 -14.14 -21.04
N LYS A 74 -5.90 -12.99 -21.23
CA LYS A 74 -5.93 -12.25 -22.50
C LYS A 74 -5.29 -13.05 -23.63
N ASP A 75 -4.16 -13.69 -23.36
CA ASP A 75 -3.46 -14.53 -24.33
C ASP A 75 -4.32 -15.75 -24.70
N ALA A 76 -4.93 -16.43 -23.71
CA ALA A 76 -5.85 -17.53 -23.94
C ALA A 76 -7.11 -17.12 -24.72
N TYR A 77 -7.65 -15.92 -24.47
CA TYR A 77 -8.76 -15.37 -25.24
C TYR A 77 -8.38 -15.15 -26.72
N ALA A 78 -7.17 -14.63 -26.98
CA ALA A 78 -6.68 -14.47 -28.34
C ALA A 78 -6.51 -15.82 -29.06
N THR A 79 -6.01 -16.85 -28.36
CA THR A 79 -5.92 -18.22 -28.90
C THR A 79 -7.30 -18.80 -29.21
N TYR A 80 -8.26 -18.66 -28.29
CA TYR A 80 -9.64 -19.09 -28.50
C TYR A 80 -10.27 -18.39 -29.71
N MET A 81 -10.12 -17.07 -29.84
CA MET A 81 -10.59 -16.32 -31.00
C MET A 81 -9.96 -16.80 -32.32
N SER A 82 -8.68 -17.14 -32.31
CA SER A 82 -8.02 -17.70 -33.49
C SER A 82 -8.62 -19.05 -33.89
N LYS A 83 -8.82 -19.95 -32.91
CA LYS A 83 -9.41 -21.28 -33.15
C LYS A 83 -10.87 -21.22 -33.57
N GLN A 84 -11.63 -20.29 -32.99
CA GLN A 84 -13.00 -20.04 -33.41
C GLN A 84 -13.08 -19.55 -34.87
N ARG A 85 -12.18 -18.67 -35.30
CA ARG A 85 -12.12 -18.23 -36.70
C ARG A 85 -11.76 -19.37 -37.65
N GLU A 86 -10.82 -20.23 -37.26
CA GLU A 86 -10.43 -21.42 -38.04
C GLU A 86 -11.61 -22.39 -38.23
N TYR A 87 -12.34 -22.66 -37.15
CA TYR A 87 -13.57 -23.45 -37.18
C TYR A 87 -14.64 -22.81 -38.07
N ASN A 88 -14.96 -21.53 -37.87
CA ASN A 88 -15.98 -20.82 -38.65
C ASN A 88 -15.64 -20.80 -40.15
N SER A 89 -14.38 -20.50 -40.51
CA SER A 89 -13.91 -20.51 -41.91
C SER A 89 -14.10 -21.88 -42.56
N THR A 90 -13.82 -22.95 -41.82
CA THR A 90 -13.98 -24.33 -42.31
C THR A 90 -15.44 -24.74 -42.40
N ALA A 91 -16.28 -24.29 -41.47
CA ALA A 91 -17.72 -24.55 -41.47
C ALA A 91 -18.43 -23.82 -42.61
N ASP A 92 -18.11 -22.55 -42.85
CA ASP A 92 -18.69 -21.73 -43.92
C ASP A 92 -18.28 -22.23 -45.32
N ALA A 93 -17.06 -22.73 -45.48
CA ALA A 93 -16.56 -23.25 -46.75
C ALA A 93 -17.18 -24.60 -47.16
N ASN A 94 -17.75 -25.35 -46.21
CA ASN A 94 -18.10 -26.77 -46.39
C ASN A 94 -19.57 -27.07 -46.06
N LEU A 95 -20.48 -26.16 -46.44
CA LEU A 95 -21.92 -26.26 -46.15
C LEU A 95 -22.62 -27.52 -46.73
N ASP A 96 -22.02 -28.21 -47.72
CA ASP A 96 -22.66 -29.34 -48.42
C ASP A 96 -21.74 -30.57 -48.56
N VAL A 97 -21.02 -30.93 -47.48
CA VAL A 97 -20.05 -32.04 -47.53
C VAL A 97 -20.62 -33.36 -47.00
N VAL A 98 -20.74 -34.33 -47.92
CA VAL A 98 -21.18 -35.72 -47.65
C VAL A 98 -20.01 -36.64 -47.23
N LEU A 99 -18.76 -36.24 -47.49
CA LEU A 99 -17.58 -37.05 -47.16
C LEU A 99 -17.30 -37.11 -45.65
N GLN A 100 -17.13 -38.33 -45.13
CA GLN A 100 -16.85 -38.59 -43.72
C GLN A 100 -15.51 -37.99 -43.23
N SER A 101 -14.51 -37.85 -44.11
CA SER A 101 -13.20 -37.26 -43.78
C SER A 101 -13.31 -35.79 -43.36
N TYR A 102 -14.12 -35.00 -44.08
CA TYR A 102 -14.35 -33.59 -43.75
C TYR A 102 -15.14 -33.43 -42.45
N ARG A 103 -16.12 -34.31 -42.19
CA ARG A 103 -16.85 -34.34 -40.90
C ARG A 103 -15.90 -34.61 -39.72
N SER A 104 -14.96 -35.55 -39.89
CA SER A 104 -13.93 -35.83 -38.89
C SER A 104 -13.03 -34.63 -38.65
N GLN A 105 -12.64 -33.91 -39.71
CA GLN A 105 -11.80 -32.70 -39.60
C GLN A 105 -12.54 -31.56 -38.88
N GLN A 106 -13.81 -31.31 -39.23
CA GLN A 106 -14.64 -30.30 -38.57
C GLN A 106 -14.82 -30.62 -37.08
N THR A 107 -15.07 -31.89 -36.74
CA THR A 107 -15.17 -32.33 -35.34
C THR A 107 -13.86 -32.12 -34.58
N SER A 108 -12.70 -32.33 -35.24
CA SER A 108 -11.40 -32.04 -34.64
C SER A 108 -11.22 -30.55 -34.34
N LEU A 109 -11.60 -29.67 -35.27
CA LEU A 109 -11.52 -28.22 -35.09
C LEU A 109 -12.49 -27.71 -34.01
N GLU A 110 -13.68 -28.31 -33.92
CA GLU A 110 -14.65 -28.02 -32.86
C GLU A 110 -14.07 -28.40 -31.48
N ASN A 111 -13.47 -29.59 -31.36
CA ASN A 111 -12.82 -30.03 -30.13
C ASN A 111 -11.64 -29.11 -29.74
N ASP A 112 -10.82 -28.68 -30.70
CA ASP A 112 -9.73 -27.73 -30.45
C ASP A 112 -10.26 -26.38 -29.95
N MET A 113 -11.33 -25.86 -30.55
CA MET A 113 -12.01 -24.65 -30.11
C MET A 113 -12.57 -24.81 -28.70
N GLN A 114 -13.25 -25.93 -28.42
CA GLN A 114 -13.83 -26.24 -27.12
C GLN A 114 -12.74 -26.35 -26.04
N LEU A 115 -11.61 -26.97 -26.36
CA LEU A 115 -10.44 -27.04 -25.47
C LEU A 115 -9.90 -25.64 -25.16
N ALA A 116 -9.73 -24.78 -26.17
CA ALA A 116 -9.30 -23.40 -25.99
C ALA A 116 -10.29 -22.58 -25.13
N TYR A 117 -11.60 -22.79 -25.34
CA TYR A 117 -12.64 -22.17 -24.51
C TYR A 117 -12.58 -22.62 -23.06
N ASN A 118 -12.40 -23.92 -22.81
CA ASN A 118 -12.27 -24.47 -21.46
C ASN A 118 -11.06 -23.87 -20.72
N VAL A 119 -9.92 -23.73 -21.39
CA VAL A 119 -8.73 -23.06 -20.83
C VAL A 119 -9.02 -21.60 -20.48
N TYR A 120 -9.65 -20.85 -21.40
CA TYR A 120 -10.04 -19.46 -21.15
C TYR A 120 -11.02 -19.32 -19.97
N SER A 121 -12.03 -20.20 -19.90
CA SER A 121 -13.03 -20.21 -18.83
C SER A 121 -12.40 -20.48 -17.46
N GLN A 122 -11.52 -21.47 -17.37
CA GLN A 122 -10.76 -21.77 -16.14
C GLN A 122 -9.89 -20.58 -15.71
N LEU A 123 -9.16 -19.96 -16.64
CA LEU A 123 -8.35 -18.76 -16.35
C LEU A 123 -9.22 -17.58 -15.90
N SER A 124 -10.40 -17.41 -16.48
CA SER A 124 -11.35 -16.37 -16.08
C SER A 124 -11.84 -16.55 -14.66
N GLN A 125 -12.14 -17.79 -14.24
CA GLN A 125 -12.46 -18.11 -12.85
C GLN A 125 -11.27 -17.83 -11.91
N GLN A 126 -10.05 -18.19 -12.31
CA GLN A 126 -8.85 -17.90 -11.53
C GLN A 126 -8.62 -16.39 -11.36
N VAL A 127 -8.85 -15.58 -12.40
CA VAL A 127 -8.79 -14.12 -12.32
C VAL A 127 -9.83 -13.59 -11.30
N GLN A 128 -11.04 -14.12 -11.28
CA GLN A 128 -12.05 -13.71 -10.29
C GLN A 128 -11.61 -14.05 -8.87
N LEU A 129 -11.08 -15.25 -8.64
CA LEU A 129 -10.51 -15.65 -7.35
C LEU A 129 -9.31 -14.77 -6.95
N ALA A 130 -8.46 -14.40 -7.91
CA ALA A 130 -7.34 -13.49 -7.69
C ALA A 130 -7.82 -12.10 -7.26
N ARG A 131 -8.87 -11.57 -7.91
CA ARG A 131 -9.49 -10.29 -7.53
C ARG A 131 -10.03 -10.35 -6.11
N ALA A 132 -10.74 -11.41 -5.75
CA ALA A 132 -11.24 -11.60 -4.40
C ALA A 132 -10.10 -11.62 -3.36
N LYS A 133 -8.99 -12.32 -3.66
CA LYS A 133 -7.79 -12.34 -2.80
C LYS A 133 -7.14 -10.97 -2.62
N VAL A 134 -7.14 -10.12 -3.65
CA VAL A 134 -6.64 -8.73 -3.53
C VAL A 134 -7.52 -7.93 -2.57
N LEU A 135 -8.83 -8.06 -2.68
CA LEU A 135 -9.78 -7.36 -1.81
C LEU A 135 -9.66 -7.84 -0.35
N GLU A 136 -9.58 -9.15 -0.13
CA GLU A 136 -9.39 -9.73 1.21
C GLU A 136 -8.09 -9.27 1.87
N ARG A 137 -7.01 -9.15 1.10
CA ARG A 137 -5.70 -8.70 1.59
C ARG A 137 -5.59 -7.19 1.73
N THR A 138 -6.58 -6.43 1.27
CA THR A 138 -6.58 -4.97 1.40
C THR A 138 -6.98 -4.63 2.84
N PRO A 139 -6.07 -4.10 3.66
CA PRO A 139 -6.38 -3.77 5.04
C PRO A 139 -7.40 -2.62 5.11
N ALA A 140 -8.43 -2.78 5.94
CA ALA A 140 -9.32 -1.68 6.32
C ALA A 140 -8.63 -0.84 7.40
N PHE A 141 -8.19 0.36 7.06
CA PHE A 141 -7.64 1.29 8.03
C PHE A 141 -8.75 2.10 8.69
N THR A 142 -8.87 1.98 10.01
CA THR A 142 -9.75 2.84 10.82
C THR A 142 -8.90 3.77 11.66
N THR A 143 -9.06 5.08 11.49
CA THR A 143 -8.36 6.07 12.31
C THR A 143 -8.96 6.09 13.71
N ILE A 144 -8.21 5.65 14.71
CA ILE A 144 -8.65 5.63 16.12
C ILE A 144 -8.64 7.04 16.71
N GLN A 145 -7.62 7.84 16.37
CA GLN A 145 -7.51 9.23 16.82
C GLN A 145 -7.00 10.10 15.67
N ASN A 146 -7.80 11.09 15.28
CA ASN A 146 -7.40 12.05 14.26
C ASN A 146 -6.30 12.96 14.81
N ALA A 147 -5.32 13.31 13.98
CA ALA A 147 -4.31 14.28 14.35
C ALA A 147 -4.96 15.66 14.49
N THR A 148 -5.19 16.10 15.73
CA THR A 148 -5.69 17.44 16.06
C THR A 148 -4.52 18.33 16.47
N VAL A 149 -4.64 19.63 16.18
CA VAL A 149 -3.63 20.64 16.54
C VAL A 149 -3.38 20.60 18.06
N PRO A 150 -2.13 20.39 18.51
CA PRO A 150 -1.83 20.25 19.93
C PRO A 150 -2.04 21.60 20.64
N ILE A 151 -2.86 21.58 21.69
CA ILE A 151 -3.16 22.74 22.54
C ILE A 151 -2.07 22.93 23.62
N GLN A 152 -1.36 21.85 23.97
CA GLN A 152 -0.30 21.87 24.98
C GLN A 152 1.08 21.62 24.34
N PRO A 153 2.11 22.41 24.72
CA PRO A 153 3.46 22.19 24.23
C PRO A 153 4.05 20.89 24.80
N ALA A 154 4.79 20.16 23.97
CA ALA A 154 5.52 18.95 24.38
C ALA A 154 6.77 19.25 25.25
N GLY A 155 7.21 20.52 25.27
CA GLY A 155 8.41 20.98 25.98
C GLY A 155 8.27 21.04 27.51
N PRO A 156 9.39 21.25 28.24
CA PRO A 156 9.43 21.16 29.69
C PRO A 156 8.39 22.06 30.33
N ARG A 157 7.64 21.52 31.30
CA ARG A 157 6.65 22.28 32.05
C ARG A 157 7.34 23.50 32.63
N ARG A 158 6.77 24.69 32.40
CA ARG A 158 7.33 25.98 32.86
C ARG A 158 7.76 25.94 34.34
N THR A 159 7.09 25.13 35.15
CA THR A 159 7.41 24.86 36.56
C THR A 159 8.82 24.28 36.78
N PHE A 160 9.28 23.35 35.95
CA PHE A 160 10.62 22.77 36.10
C PHE A 160 11.73 23.76 35.74
N ILE A 161 11.49 24.63 34.75
CA ILE A 161 12.43 25.70 34.40
C ILE A 161 12.57 26.67 35.58
N VAL A 162 11.44 27.12 36.13
CA VAL A 162 11.42 28.05 37.28
C VAL A 162 12.10 27.43 38.51
N LEU A 163 11.83 26.16 38.81
CA LEU A 163 12.47 25.44 39.92
C LEU A 163 14.00 25.39 39.74
N GLY A 164 14.47 25.08 38.52
CA GLY A 164 15.90 25.06 38.21
C GLY A 164 16.57 26.42 38.43
N PHE A 165 15.99 27.49 37.91
CA PHE A 165 16.52 28.84 38.12
C PHE A 165 16.47 29.30 39.57
N MET A 166 15.43 28.91 40.32
CA MET A 166 15.32 29.21 41.75
C MET A 166 16.47 28.57 42.55
N VAL A 167 16.81 27.31 42.27
CA VAL A 167 17.93 26.62 42.93
C VAL A 167 19.27 27.27 42.56
N VAL A 168 19.48 27.60 41.28
CA VAL A 168 20.71 28.26 40.83
C VAL A 168 20.87 29.65 41.47
N ALA A 169 19.79 30.44 41.52
CA ALA A 169 19.80 31.75 42.16
C ALA A 169 20.08 31.66 43.68
N PHE A 170 19.53 30.65 44.36
CA PHE A 170 19.78 30.40 45.77
C PHE A 170 21.26 30.06 46.04
N ILE A 171 21.87 29.22 45.20
CA ILE A 171 23.30 28.87 45.33
C ILE A 171 24.17 30.11 45.09
N LEU A 172 23.91 30.86 44.02
CA LEU A 172 24.69 32.06 43.67
C LEU A 172 24.61 33.14 44.76
N THR A 173 23.43 33.37 45.33
CA THR A 173 23.24 34.34 46.42
C THR A 173 23.97 33.89 47.69
N THR A 174 23.91 32.60 48.03
CA THR A 174 24.61 32.06 49.20
C THR A 174 26.13 32.19 49.06
N VAL A 175 26.68 31.85 47.89
CA VAL A 175 28.13 32.00 47.61
C VAL A 175 28.56 33.47 47.61
N TYR A 176 27.77 34.36 47.02
CA TYR A 176 28.06 35.79 47.01
C TYR A 176 28.12 36.38 48.42
N ILE A 177 27.20 35.98 49.31
CA ILE A 177 27.19 36.43 50.71
C ILE A 177 28.42 35.91 51.45
N ILE A 178 28.88 34.69 51.18
CA ILE A 178 30.07 34.13 51.82
C ILE A 178 31.35 34.81 51.34
N ILE A 179 31.46 35.17 50.05
CA ILE A 179 32.67 35.82 49.49
C ILE A 179 32.74 37.31 49.87
N ARG A 180 31.60 37.98 50.03
CA ARG A 180 31.54 39.42 50.38
C ARG A 180 31.73 39.68 51.88
N LYS A 181 31.62 38.64 52.71
CA LYS A 181 31.84 38.72 54.16
C LYS A 181 33.30 38.43 54.49
#